data_AF-A0A662UC25-F1
#
_entry.id   AF-A0A662UC25-F1
#
_cell.length_a   1.000
_cell.length_b   1.000
_cell.length_c   1.000
_cell.angle_alpha   90.00
_cell.angle_beta   90.00
_cell.angle_gamma   90.00
#
_symmetry.space_group_name_H-M   'P 1'
#
loop_
_entity.id
_entity.type
_entity.pdbx_description
1 polymer ?
#
loop_
_entity_poly.entity_id
_entity_poly.type
_entity_poly.pdbx_seq_one_letter_code
_entity_poly.pdbx_strand_id
1 'polypeptide(L)' 'DAEGIIFVRNTTEAINLVAHAWGIRNLKEGGEVVVATMEHHSNFLPWFKVASITGSRVRVVDEDDSGILRYDLLEEVVTG' A
#
# COMPACT_ATOMS: atom_id res chain seq x y z
N ASP A 1 -16.42 -21.11 -2.70
CA ASP A 1 -17.06 -20.24 -3.69
C ASP A 1 -16.00 -19.40 -4.40
N ALA A 2 -16.20 -19.02 -5.66
CA ALA A 2 -15.16 -18.41 -6.51
C ALA A 2 -15.35 -16.89 -6.73
N GLU A 3 -16.37 -16.28 -6.11
CA GLU A 3 -16.79 -14.89 -6.34
C GLU A 3 -15.68 -13.84 -6.11
N GLY A 4 -14.72 -14.11 -5.21
CA GLY A 4 -13.59 -13.22 -4.91
C GLY A 4 -12.32 -13.48 -5.73
N ILE A 5 -12.32 -14.42 -6.68
CA ILE A 5 -11.13 -14.79 -7.44
C ILE A 5 -11.13 -14.09 -8.80
N ILE A 6 -10.16 -13.20 -9.01
CA ILE A 6 -9.98 -12.49 -10.26
C ILE A 6 -8.67 -12.96 -10.90
N PHE A 7 -8.75 -13.52 -12.11
CA PHE A 7 -7.57 -13.90 -12.87
C PHE A 7 -6.89 -12.68 -13.48
N VAL A 8 -5.60 -12.53 -13.22
CA VAL A 8 -4.74 -11.48 -13.76
C VAL A 8 -3.44 -12.10 -14.28
N ARG A 9 -2.64 -11.34 -15.03
CA ARG A 9 -1.41 -11.84 -15.67
C ARG A 9 -0.30 -12.11 -14.66
N ASN A 10 -0.22 -11.36 -13.55
CA ASN A 10 0.77 -11.52 -12.50
C ASN A 10 0.41 -10.72 -11.23
N THR A 11 1.21 -10.86 -10.17
CA THR A 11 1.04 -10.14 -8.90
C THR A 11 1.10 -8.63 -9.04
N THR A 12 1.97 -8.10 -9.91
CA THR A 12 2.07 -6.66 -10.17
C THR A 12 0.75 -6.11 -10.71
N GLU A 13 0.09 -6.84 -11.62
CA GLU A 13 -1.22 -6.46 -12.13
C GLU A 13 -2.31 -6.56 -11.06
N ALA A 14 -2.29 -7.58 -10.20
CA ALA A 14 -3.24 -7.70 -9.09
C ALA A 14 -3.17 -6.47 -8.16
N ILE A 15 -1.97 -6.05 -7.78
CA ILE A 15 -1.79 -4.89 -6.89
C ILE A 15 -2.23 -3.60 -7.59
N ASN A 16 -1.83 -3.41 -8.85
CA ASN A 16 -2.25 -2.23 -9.61
C ASN A 16 -3.77 -2.20 -9.80
N LEU A 17 -4.43 -3.35 -9.97
CA LEU A 17 -5.89 -3.43 -10.05
C LEU A 17 -6.53 -2.86 -8.79
N VAL A 18 -6.09 -3.27 -7.60
CA VAL A 18 -6.60 -2.75 -6.32
C VAL A 18 -6.27 -1.26 -6.15
N ALA A 19 -5.00 -0.89 -6.33
CA ALA A 19 -4.54 0.49 -6.15
C ALA A 19 -5.32 1.47 -7.05
N HIS A 20 -5.52 1.12 -8.33
CA HIS A 20 -6.22 1.99 -9.26
C HIS A 20 -7.76 1.91 -9.11
N ALA A 21 -8.36 0.72 -9.06
CA ALA A 21 -9.81 0.59 -9.05
C ALA A 21 -10.44 1.02 -7.72
N TRP A 22 -9.78 0.68 -6.61
CA TRP A 22 -10.24 1.03 -5.27
C TRP A 22 -9.53 2.28 -4.75
N GLY A 23 -8.20 2.33 -4.80
CA GLY A 23 -7.43 3.42 -4.18
C GLY A 23 -7.78 4.81 -4.73
N ILE A 24 -7.85 5.00 -6.05
CA ILE A 24 -8.22 6.31 -6.64
C ILE A 24 -9.62 6.77 -6.20
N ARG A 25 -10.56 5.85 -6.03
CA ARG A 25 -11.95 6.19 -5.68
C ARG A 25 -12.10 6.50 -4.19
N ASN A 26 -11.37 5.80 -3.34
CA ASN A 26 -11.59 5.83 -1.89
C ASN A 26 -10.57 6.68 -1.13
N LEU A 27 -9.32 6.78 -1.61
CA LEU A 27 -8.33 7.66 -1.01
C LEU A 27 -8.61 9.11 -1.40
N LYS A 28 -8.33 10.03 -0.47
CA LYS A 28 -8.55 11.47 -0.58
C LYS A 28 -7.40 12.22 0.07
N GLU A 29 -7.37 13.52 -0.15
CA GLU A 29 -6.49 14.43 0.58
C GLU A 29 -6.63 14.21 2.10
N GLY A 30 -5.48 14.08 2.77
CA GLY A 30 -5.41 13.77 4.20
C GLY A 30 -5.52 12.27 4.55
N GLY A 31 -5.93 11.41 3.62
CA GLY A 31 -5.87 9.96 3.80
C GLY A 31 -4.45 9.43 3.70
N GLU A 32 -4.18 8.30 4.34
CA GLU A 32 -2.83 7.69 4.38
C GLU A 32 -2.85 6.22 3.94
N VAL A 33 -1.76 5.82 3.27
CA VAL A 33 -1.45 4.43 2.95
C VAL A 33 -0.13 4.10 3.63
N VAL A 34 -0.10 3.02 4.41
CA VAL A 34 1.09 2.58 5.13
C VAL A 34 1.73 1.41 4.38
N VAL A 35 3.03 1.49 4.12
CA VAL A 35 3.83 0.44 3.48
C VAL A 35 5.12 0.22 4.27
N ALA A 36 5.74 -0.95 4.14
CA ALA A 36 7.07 -1.19 4.69
C ALA A 36 8.17 -0.93 3.66
N THR A 37 9.37 -0.56 4.10
CA THR A 37 10.58 -0.44 3.26
C THR A 37 10.97 -1.74 2.57
N MET A 38 10.76 -2.87 3.25
CA MET A 38 11.05 -4.21 2.74
C MET A 38 10.11 -4.69 1.61
N GLU A 39 9.07 -3.91 1.28
CA GLU A 39 8.12 -4.29 0.23
C GLU A 39 8.75 -4.31 -1.16
N HIS A 40 8.40 -5.32 -1.95
CA HIS A 40 8.83 -5.37 -3.36
C HIS A 40 8.28 -4.16 -4.13
N HIS A 41 9.01 -3.65 -5.12
CA HIS A 41 8.62 -2.46 -5.89
C HIS A 41 7.20 -2.51 -6.47
N SER A 42 6.70 -3.71 -6.82
CA SER A 42 5.33 -3.91 -7.31
C SER A 42 4.25 -3.61 -6.26
N ASN A 43 4.58 -3.70 -4.97
CA ASN A 43 3.70 -3.35 -3.85
C ASN A 43 4.03 -1.98 -3.25
N PHE A 44 5.11 -1.32 -3.68
CA PHE A 44 5.51 -0.02 -3.17
C PHE A 44 5.04 1.12 -4.09
N LEU A 45 5.47 1.10 -5.35
CA LEU A 45 5.27 2.21 -6.30
C LEU A 45 3.81 2.52 -6.67
N PRO A 46 2.88 1.56 -6.79
CA PRO A 46 1.50 1.87 -7.14
C PRO A 46 0.83 2.83 -6.14
N TRP A 47 1.14 2.70 -4.85
CA TRP A 47 0.55 3.55 -3.81
C TRP A 47 1.04 4.99 -3.89
N PHE A 48 2.33 5.23 -4.18
CA PHE A 48 2.84 6.57 -4.45
C PHE A 48 2.19 7.19 -5.69
N LYS A 49 1.94 6.38 -6.72
CA LYS A 49 1.24 6.85 -7.92
C LYS A 49 -0.19 7.26 -7.59
N VAL A 50 -0.93 6.45 -6.84
CA VAL A 50 -2.31 6.77 -6.43
C VAL A 50 -2.33 8.00 -5.52
N ALA A 51 -1.42 8.10 -4.55
CA ALA A 51 -1.27 9.26 -3.67
C ALA A 51 -1.07 10.57 -4.44
N SER A 52 -0.25 10.55 -5.50
CA SER A 52 -0.07 11.72 -6.38
C SER A 52 -1.34 12.16 -7.13
N ILE A 53 -2.31 11.25 -7.31
CA ILE A 53 -3.57 11.52 -8.00
C ILE A 53 -4.64 12.01 -7.03
N THR A 54 -4.71 11.41 -5.84
CA THR A 54 -5.78 11.63 -4.86
C THR A 54 -5.46 12.71 -3.83
N GLY A 55 -4.19 13.09 -3.69
CA GLY A 55 -3.70 13.95 -2.60
C GLY A 55 -3.51 13.21 -1.29
N SER A 56 -3.71 11.88 -1.25
CA SER A 56 -3.38 11.07 -0.07
C SER A 56 -1.86 10.99 0.14
N ARG A 57 -1.43 10.46 1.28
CA ARG A 57 -0.02 10.29 1.62
C ARG A 57 0.37 8.83 1.70
N VAL A 58 1.65 8.55 1.47
CA VAL A 58 2.23 7.23 1.75
C VAL A 58 3.18 7.38 2.92
N ARG A 59 2.97 6.60 3.99
CA ARG A 59 3.87 6.51 5.13
C ARG A 59 4.63 5.19 5.05
N VAL A 60 5.93 5.27 5.30
CA VAL A 60 6.84 4.12 5.21
C VAL A 60 7.28 3.74 6.60
N VAL A 61 7.20 2.45 6.92
CA VAL A 61 7.66 1.86 8.19
C VAL A 61 8.91 1.03 7.91
N ASP A 62 9.97 1.32 8.66
CA ASP A 62 11.26 0.63 8.53
C ASP A 62 11.29 -0.72 9.28
N GLU A 63 12.18 -1.61 8.86
CA GLU A 63 12.65 -2.73 9.67
C GLU A 63 13.66 -2.32 10.75
N ASP A 64 13.87 -3.18 11.74
CA ASP A 64 15.00 -3.09 12.66
C ASP A 64 16.29 -3.68 12.07
N ASP A 65 17.38 -3.61 12.83
CA ASP A 65 18.70 -4.13 12.43
C ASP A 65 18.71 -5.65 12.18
N SER A 66 17.66 -6.38 12.58
CA SER A 66 17.48 -7.81 12.32
C SER A 66 16.64 -8.10 11.07
N GLY A 67 16.18 -7.07 10.38
CA GLY A 67 15.31 -7.20 9.20
C GLY A 67 13.85 -7.47 9.55
N ILE A 68 13.44 -7.26 10.81
CA ILE A 68 12.07 -7.46 11.27
C ILE A 68 11.34 -6.13 11.24
N LEU A 69 10.10 -6.12 10.73
CA LEU A 69 9.26 -4.93 10.72
C LEU A 69 9.11 -4.34 12.12
N ARG A 70 9.30 -3.03 12.26
CA ARG A 70 9.08 -2.29 13.50
C ARG A 70 7.60 -2.16 13.81
N TYR A 71 7.02 -3.17 14.47
CA TYR A 71 5.60 -3.19 14.84
C TYR A 71 5.21 -2.05 15.78
N ASP A 72 6.12 -1.61 16.63
CA ASP A 72 5.93 -0.45 17.50
C ASP A 72 5.70 0.83 16.70
N LEU A 73 6.47 1.04 15.62
CA LEU A 73 6.26 2.16 14.71
C LEU A 73 5.00 1.98 13.86
N LEU A 74 4.69 0.75 13.44
CA LEU A 74 3.47 0.46 12.68
C LEU A 74 2.20 0.84 13.46
N GLU A 75 2.13 0.50 14.75
CA GLU A 75 0.98 0.83 15.60
C GLU A 75 0.79 2.35 15.73
N GLU A 76 1.87 3.11 15.93
CA GLU A 76 1.83 4.57 15.98
C GLU A 76 1.32 5.17 14.65
N VAL A 77 1.78 4.62 13.53
CA VAL A 77 1.44 5.14 12.19
C VAL A 77 -0.01 4.85 11.80
N VAL A 78 -0.57 3.71 12.21
CA VAL A 78 -1.93 3.28 11.82
C VAL A 78 -3.01 3.86 12.73
N THR A 79 -2.68 4.24 13.97
CA THR A 79 -3.65 4.75 14.96
C THR A 79 -3.73 6.28 15.03
N GLY A 80 -2.93 6.99 14.23
CA GLY A 80 -2.90 8.45 14.11
C GLY A 80 -4.12 9.07 13.45
#